data_AF-A0A1M3N5X7-F1
#
_entry.id   AF-A0A1M3N5X7-F1
#
_cell.length_a   1.000
_cell.length_b   1.000
_cell.length_c   1.000
_cell.angle_alpha   90.00
_cell.angle_beta   90.00
_cell.angle_gamma   90.00
#
_symmetry.space_group_name_H-M   'P 1'
#
loop_
_entity.id
_entity.type
_entity.pdbx_description
1 polymer ?
#
loop_
_entity_poly.entity_id
_entity_poly.type
_entity_poly.pdbx_seq_one_letter_code
_entity_poly.pdbx_strand_id
1 'polypeptide(L)'
;MSEPSTVSVARAAASDIAELLRDELALASRELRDDLARLRPPALACAGGALAAAIGAGILLQVMAVEHPRSARILGWGLLVGGVASALFSWRAMPKRFLSRTRAQLHADAQLAHEAIS
;
A
#
# COMPACT_ATOMS: atom_id res chain seq x y z
N MET A 1 60.07 7.58 -8.83
CA MET A 1 58.64 7.94 -8.81
C MET A 1 57.91 6.89 -9.63
N SER A 2 57.29 5.91 -8.98
CA SER A 2 56.56 4.85 -9.68
C SER A 2 55.23 5.42 -10.16
N GLU A 3 54.97 5.36 -11.46
CA GLU A 3 53.68 5.77 -12.04
C GLU A 3 52.53 5.02 -11.35
N PRO A 4 51.41 5.70 -11.04
CA PRO A 4 50.24 5.03 -10.51
C PRO A 4 49.77 3.99 -11.53
N SER A 5 49.86 2.72 -11.16
CA SER A 5 49.37 1.60 -11.96
C SER A 5 47.92 1.86 -12.38
N THR A 6 47.58 1.68 -13.65
CA THR A 6 46.20 1.76 -14.17
C THR A 6 45.21 0.91 -13.38
N VAL A 7 45.71 -0.16 -12.74
CA VAL A 7 44.92 -1.03 -11.85
C VAL A 7 44.57 -0.34 -10.53
N SER A 8 45.44 0.51 -9.96
CA SER A 8 45.12 1.26 -8.74
C SER A 8 44.07 2.34 -8.99
N VAL A 9 44.12 2.99 -10.15
CA VAL A 9 43.12 3.99 -10.57
C VAL A 9 41.76 3.33 -10.84
N ALA A 10 41.74 2.19 -11.53
CA ALA A 10 40.50 1.44 -11.76
C ALA A 10 39.87 0.93 -10.45
N ARG A 11 40.70 0.49 -9.48
CA ARG A 11 40.22 0.04 -8.18
C ARG A 11 39.64 1.17 -7.33
N ALA A 12 40.24 2.36 -7.38
CA ALA A 12 39.71 3.54 -6.71
C ALA A 12 38.39 4.00 -7.33
N ALA A 13 38.31 4.07 -8.66
CA ALA A 13 37.06 4.41 -9.35
C ALA A 13 35.93 3.40 -9.05
N ALA A 14 36.26 2.11 -8.97
CA ALA A 14 35.30 1.08 -8.60
C ALA A 14 34.83 1.19 -7.14
N SER A 15 35.68 1.61 -6.20
CA SER A 15 35.25 1.85 -4.82
C SER A 15 34.34 3.07 -4.71
N ASP A 16 34.66 4.15 -5.41
CA ASP A 16 33.86 5.38 -5.39
C ASP A 16 32.47 5.12 -5.98
N ILE A 17 32.39 4.40 -7.10
CA ILE A 17 31.11 3.99 -7.70
C ILE A 17 30.31 3.09 -6.75
N ALA A 18 30.97 2.17 -6.04
CA ALA A 18 30.31 1.30 -5.07
C ALA A 18 29.80 2.07 -3.84
N GLU A 19 30.48 3.13 -3.44
CA GLU A 19 30.07 4.03 -2.36
C GLU A 19 28.85 4.87 -2.77
N LEU A 20 28.90 5.50 -3.96
CA LEU A 20 27.75 6.20 -4.55
C LEU A 20 26.51 5.30 -4.70
N LEU A 21 26.70 4.07 -5.18
CA LEU A 21 25.61 3.10 -5.30
C LEU A 21 25.01 2.74 -3.94
N ARG A 22 25.84 2.59 -2.91
CA ARG A 22 25.36 2.30 -1.55
C ARG A 22 24.56 3.46 -0.97
N ASP A 23 25.00 4.69 -1.21
CA ASP A 23 24.29 5.89 -0.75
C ASP A 23 22.95 6.06 -1.47
N GLU A 24 22.90 5.86 -2.78
CA GLU A 24 21.66 5.86 -3.56
C GLU A 24 20.71 4.73 -3.13
N LEU A 25 21.22 3.53 -2.91
CA LEU A 25 20.44 2.41 -2.37
C LEU A 25 19.88 2.71 -0.97
N ALA A 26 20.67 3.37 -0.13
CA ALA A 26 20.26 3.77 1.21
C ALA A 26 19.18 4.87 1.15
N LEU A 27 19.29 5.82 0.23
CA LEU A 27 18.31 6.87 0.00
C LEU A 27 16.99 6.29 -0.54
N ALA A 28 17.06 5.49 -1.61
CA ALA A 28 15.90 4.82 -2.20
C ALA A 28 15.19 3.92 -1.18
N SER A 29 15.95 3.19 -0.36
CA SER A 29 15.39 2.36 0.72
C SER A 29 14.67 3.18 1.78
N ARG A 30 15.17 4.38 2.13
CA ARG A 30 14.51 5.29 3.07
C ARG A 30 13.22 5.85 2.49
N GLU A 31 13.26 6.33 1.24
CA GLU A 31 12.07 6.84 0.55
C GLU A 31 10.98 5.77 0.45
N LEU A 32 11.34 4.54 0.10
CA LEU A 32 10.39 3.42 0.05
C LEU A 32 9.76 3.12 1.42
N ARG A 33 10.55 3.23 2.49
CA ARG A 33 10.09 2.99 3.86
C ARG A 33 9.12 4.06 4.32
N ASP A 34 9.40 5.32 3.99
CA ASP A 34 8.51 6.45 4.27
C ASP A 34 7.21 6.37 3.47
N ASP A 35 7.30 5.99 2.20
CA ASP A 35 6.16 5.75 1.33
C ASP A 35 5.26 4.63 1.88
N LEU A 36 5.85 3.51 2.31
CA LEU A 36 5.13 2.41 2.96
C LEU A 36 4.53 2.83 4.30
N ALA A 37 5.25 3.63 5.10
CA ALA A 37 4.75 4.14 6.37
C ALA A 37 3.53 5.07 6.17
N ARG A 38 3.49 5.83 5.08
CA ARG A 38 2.36 6.69 4.70
C ARG A 38 1.17 5.91 4.14
N LEU A 39 1.41 4.76 3.50
CA LEU A 39 0.37 3.90 2.91
C LEU A 39 -0.31 2.96 3.91
N ARG A 40 0.41 2.46 4.91
CA ARG A 40 -0.13 1.54 5.93
C ARG A 40 -1.37 2.06 6.67
N PRO A 41 -1.38 3.28 7.24
CA PRO A 41 -2.54 3.79 7.97
C PRO A 41 -3.82 3.89 7.12
N PRO A 42 -3.82 4.49 5.90
CA PRO A 42 -5.03 4.51 5.08
C PRO A 42 -5.44 3.11 4.60
N ALA A 43 -4.48 2.22 4.31
CA ALA A 43 -4.81 0.84 3.93
C ALA A 43 -5.50 0.06 5.08
N LEU A 44 -4.98 0.17 6.31
CA LEU A 44 -5.58 -0.44 7.49
C LEU A 44 -6.95 0.17 7.83
N ALA A 45 -7.10 1.50 7.69
CA ALA A 45 -8.37 2.19 7.90
C ALA A 45 -9.43 1.77 6.85
N CYS A 46 -9.01 1.52 5.61
CA CYS A 46 -9.89 1.00 4.56
C CYS A 46 -10.34 -0.43 4.85
N ALA A 47 -9.40 -1.33 5.15
CA ALA A 47 -9.69 -2.73 5.47
C ALA A 47 -10.56 -2.86 6.74
N GLY A 48 -10.22 -2.13 7.80
CA GLY A 48 -11.01 -2.09 9.03
C GLY A 48 -12.39 -1.47 8.81
N GLY A 49 -12.49 -0.43 7.99
CA GLY A 49 -13.76 0.19 7.62
C GLY A 49 -14.68 -0.76 6.84
N ALA A 50 -14.13 -1.49 5.88
CA ALA A 50 -14.87 -2.50 5.12
C ALA A 50 -15.40 -3.63 6.02
N LEU A 51 -14.57 -4.14 6.93
CA LEU A 51 -14.99 -5.16 7.89
C LEU A 51 -16.09 -4.65 8.84
N ALA A 52 -15.92 -3.45 9.39
CA ALA A 52 -16.92 -2.83 10.27
C ALA A 52 -18.26 -2.63 9.54
N ALA A 53 -18.22 -2.18 8.27
CA ALA A 53 -19.41 -2.02 7.46
C ALA A 53 -20.12 -3.37 7.18
N ALA A 54 -19.37 -4.42 6.87
CA ALA A 54 -19.92 -5.76 6.65
C ALA A 54 -20.58 -6.31 7.92
N ILE A 55 -19.95 -6.13 9.10
CA ILE A 55 -20.52 -6.53 10.39
C ILE A 55 -21.79 -5.71 10.69
N GLY A 56 -21.75 -4.39 10.49
CA GLY A 56 -22.90 -3.51 10.69
C GLY A 56 -24.09 -3.89 9.80
N ALA A 57 -23.84 -4.18 8.53
CA ALA A 57 -24.84 -4.66 7.59
C ALA A 57 -25.43 -6.02 8.04
N GLY A 58 -24.59 -6.96 8.48
CA GLY A 58 -25.04 -8.24 9.01
C GLY A 58 -25.94 -8.11 10.23
N ILE A 59 -25.59 -7.24 11.18
CA ILE A 59 -26.43 -6.95 12.35
C ILE A 59 -27.78 -6.36 11.91
N LEU A 60 -27.79 -5.40 10.98
CA LEU A 60 -29.02 -4.80 10.48
C LEU A 60 -29.92 -5.81 9.77
N LEU A 61 -29.35 -6.72 8.97
CA LEU A 61 -30.10 -7.81 8.33
C LEU A 61 -30.75 -8.73 9.36
N GLN A 62 -30.03 -9.09 10.43
CA GLN A 62 -30.61 -9.90 11.51
C GLN A 62 -31.71 -9.17 12.28
N VAL A 63 -31.57 -7.86 12.53
CA VAL A 63 -32.62 -7.03 13.15
C VAL A 63 -33.88 -6.91 12.28
N MET A 64 -33.76 -7.05 10.96
CA MET A 64 -34.91 -7.11 10.06
C MET A 64 -35.55 -8.51 10.02
N ALA A 65 -34.77 -9.55 10.25
CA ALA A 65 -35.25 -10.94 10.24
C ALA A 65 -35.87 -11.38 11.58
N VAL A 66 -35.42 -10.81 12.70
CA VAL A 66 -35.85 -11.17 14.06
C VAL A 66 -36.09 -9.90 14.88
N GLU A 67 -37.09 -9.91 15.75
CA GLU A 67 -37.40 -8.80 16.65
C GLU A 67 -36.27 -8.62 17.68
N HIS A 68 -35.34 -7.70 17.38
CA HIS A 68 -34.18 -7.40 18.21
C HIS A 68 -34.31 -6.06 18.94
N PRO A 69 -33.63 -5.90 20.09
CA PRO A 69 -33.67 -4.68 20.88
C PRO A 69 -33.16 -3.46 20.09
N ARG A 70 -33.70 -2.28 20.42
CA ARG A 70 -33.37 -1.00 19.76
C ARG A 70 -31.86 -0.70 19.74
N SER A 71 -31.12 -1.17 20.75
CA SER A 71 -29.67 -1.07 20.85
C SER A 71 -28.91 -1.76 19.71
N ALA A 72 -29.36 -2.95 19.27
CA ALA A 72 -28.75 -3.67 18.17
C ALA A 72 -28.85 -2.90 16.84
N ARG A 73 -29.97 -2.18 16.66
CA ARG A 73 -30.20 -1.34 15.48
C ARG A 73 -29.27 -0.12 15.47
N ILE A 74 -29.07 0.52 16.62
CA ILE A 74 -28.14 1.65 16.77
C ILE A 74 -26.70 1.20 16.51
N LEU A 75 -26.31 0.04 17.05
CA LEU A 75 -24.98 -0.53 16.85
C LEU A 75 -24.73 -0.88 15.38
N GLY A 76 -25.68 -1.54 14.73
CA GLY A 76 -25.60 -1.88 13.30
C GLY A 76 -25.43 -0.65 12.41
N TRP A 77 -26.26 0.38 12.62
CA TRP A 77 -26.12 1.65 11.90
C TRP A 77 -24.81 2.38 12.20
N GLY A 78 -24.37 2.40 13.46
CA GLY A 78 -23.10 3.01 13.84
C GLY A 78 -21.90 2.36 13.15
N LEU A 79 -21.86 1.03 13.13
CA LEU A 79 -20.82 0.25 12.43
C LEU A 79 -20.88 0.45 10.91
N LEU A 80 -22.08 0.46 10.33
CA LEU A 80 -22.26 0.67 8.90
C LEU A 80 -21.78 2.06 8.48
N VAL A 81 -22.28 3.11 9.12
CA VAL A 81 -21.95 4.51 8.79
C VAL A 81 -20.49 4.79 9.10
N GLY A 82 -19.98 4.34 10.26
CA GLY A 82 -18.57 4.49 10.63
C GLY A 82 -17.64 3.76 9.67
N GLY A 83 -18.00 2.54 9.26
CA GLY A 83 -17.24 1.75 8.29
C GLY A 83 -17.19 2.40 6.91
N VAL A 84 -18.34 2.88 6.41
CA VAL A 84 -18.43 3.61 5.12
C VAL A 84 -17.65 4.92 5.18
N ALA A 85 -17.77 5.69 6.26
CA ALA A 85 -17.03 6.93 6.44
C ALA A 85 -15.51 6.69 6.48
N SER A 86 -15.07 5.63 7.18
CA SER A 86 -13.65 5.22 7.21
C SER A 86 -13.15 4.82 5.84
N ALA A 87 -13.94 4.05 5.07
CA ALA A 87 -13.61 3.68 3.69
C ALA A 87 -13.51 4.90 2.76
N LEU A 88 -14.43 5.86 2.87
CA LEU A 88 -14.38 7.11 2.10
C LEU A 88 -13.19 8.01 2.49
N PHE A 89 -12.90 8.10 3.79
CA PHE A 89 -11.77 8.88 4.30
C PHE A 89 -10.44 8.29 3.83
N SER A 90 -10.28 6.97 3.97
CA SER A 90 -9.08 6.26 3.50
C SER A 90 -8.94 6.32 1.98
N TRP A 91 -10.03 6.23 1.21
CA TRP A 91 -10.02 6.45 -0.25
C TRP A 91 -9.51 7.84 -0.62
N ARG A 92 -9.92 8.89 0.13
CA ARG A 92 -9.42 10.25 -0.05
C ARG A 92 -7.96 10.41 0.36
N ALA A 93 -7.52 9.72 1.40
CA ALA A 93 -6.17 9.76 1.94
C ALA A 93 -5.17 8.91 1.14
N MET A 94 -5.65 8.01 0.27
CA MET A 94 -4.80 7.12 -0.51
C MET A 94 -4.01 7.92 -1.57
N PRO A 95 -2.67 7.90 -1.55
CA PRO A 95 -1.87 8.66 -2.50
C PRO A 95 -2.04 8.07 -3.91
N LYS A 96 -2.76 8.79 -4.77
CA LYS A 96 -3.07 8.40 -6.17
C LYS A 96 -1.85 8.10 -7.03
N ARG A 97 -0.67 8.57 -6.61
CA ARG A 97 0.63 8.37 -7.27
C ARG A 97 1.06 6.90 -7.31
N PHE A 98 0.64 6.09 -6.34
CA PHE A 98 0.92 4.66 -6.32
C PHE A 98 0.06 3.90 -7.31
N LEU A 99 -1.24 4.23 -7.41
CA LEU A 99 -2.18 3.57 -8.32
C LEU A 99 -1.77 3.67 -9.79
N SER A 100 -1.10 4.75 -10.20
CA SER A 100 -0.56 4.90 -11.56
C SER A 100 0.63 3.99 -11.85
N ARG A 101 1.53 3.77 -10.87
CA ARG A 101 2.65 2.83 -11.00
C ARG A 101 2.17 1.38 -10.99
N THR A 102 1.25 1.03 -10.09
CA THR A 102 0.72 -0.33 -9.98
C THR A 102 -0.14 -0.70 -11.18
N ARG A 103 -0.91 0.23 -11.77
CA ARG A 103 -1.67 -0.03 -13.02
C ARG A 103 -0.78 -0.39 -14.21
N ALA A 104 0.36 0.30 -14.37
CA ALA A 104 1.29 0.00 -15.45
C ALA A 104 1.91 -1.40 -15.29
N GLN A 105 2.28 -1.78 -14.07
CA GLN A 105 2.79 -3.12 -13.77
C GLN A 105 1.72 -4.21 -13.90
N LEU A 106 0.49 -3.97 -13.43
CA LEU A 106 -0.62 -4.92 -13.59
C LEU A 106 -0.98 -5.15 -15.06
N HIS A 107 -0.84 -4.15 -15.94
CA HIS A 107 -1.02 -4.34 -17.37
C HIS A 107 0.10 -5.17 -17.99
N ALA A 108 1.35 -4.96 -17.57
CA ALA A 108 2.47 -5.77 -18.02
C ALA A 108 2.35 -7.23 -17.54
N ASP A 109 1.97 -7.46 -16.28
CA ASP A 109 1.75 -8.80 -15.72
C ASP A 109 0.53 -9.49 -16.36
N ALA A 110 -0.53 -8.74 -16.69
CA ALA A 110 -1.69 -9.28 -17.39
C ALA A 110 -1.37 -9.68 -18.84
N GLN A 111 -0.48 -8.95 -19.51
CA GLN A 111 -0.01 -9.33 -20.85
C GLN A 111 0.87 -10.58 -20.81
N LEU A 112 1.80 -10.67 -19.87
CA LEU A 112 2.63 -11.87 -19.67
C LEU A 112 1.79 -13.10 -19.30
N ALA A 113 0.75 -12.93 -18.47
CA ALA A 113 -0.18 -14.00 -18.14
C ALA A 113 -1.06 -14.41 -19.33
N HIS A 114 -1.41 -13.47 -20.21
CA HIS A 114 -2.17 -13.77 -21.42
C HIS A 114 -1.32 -14.55 -22.43
N GLU A 115 -0.06 -14.16 -22.62
CA GLU A 115 0.91 -14.87 -23.47
C GLU A 115 1.27 -16.26 -22.94
N ALA A 116 1.24 -16.47 -21.62
CA ALA A 116 1.49 -17.79 -21.02
C ALA A 116 0.31 -18.76 -21.13
N ILE A 117 -0.91 -18.25 -21.39
CA ILE A 117 -2.14 -19.05 -21.50
C ILE A 117 -2.53 -19.26 -22.98
N SER A 118 -2.05 -18.43 -23.91
CA SER A 118 -2.22 -18.58 -25.36
C SER A 118 -1.20 -19.51 -25.99
#